data_AF-A0A2K8XDF8-F1
#
_entry.id   AF-A0A2K8XDF8-F1
#
_cell.length_a   1.000
_cell.length_b   1.000
_cell.length_c   1.000
_cell.angle_alpha   90.00
_cell.angle_beta   90.00
_cell.angle_gamma   90.00
#
_symmetry.space_group_name_H-M   'P 1'
#
loop_
_entity.id
_entity.type
_entity.pdbx_description
1 polymer ?
#
loop_
_entity_poly.entity_id
_entity_poly.type
_entity_poly.pdbx_seq_one_letter_code
_entity_poly.pdbx_strand_id
1 'polypeptide(L)'
;MNTNMNIKDNVKKTLEVFDTVEVVETPPFFKDKTMQLLFAEKEKTVSVSIWSWFTPQLQLATLACIIFVNVYAVKQINSSKYEASITSFASDYGITADQESSILN
;
A
#
# COMPACT_ATOMS: atom_id res chain seq x y z
N MET A 1 -57.51 30.82 35.16
CA MET A 1 -56.05 31.01 35.25
C MET A 1 -55.47 29.86 36.04
N ASN A 2 -54.85 28.82 35.42
CA ASN A 2 -54.09 27.78 36.16
C ASN A 2 -53.20 26.85 35.28
N THR A 3 -53.02 27.10 33.98
CA THR A 3 -52.26 26.18 33.09
C THR A 3 -50.77 26.53 32.97
N ASN A 4 -50.37 27.77 33.29
CA ASN A 4 -49.02 28.28 33.01
C ASN A 4 -47.98 28.01 34.11
N MET A 5 -48.41 27.54 35.30
CA MET A 5 -47.50 27.27 36.42
C MET A 5 -46.73 25.94 36.26
N ASN A 6 -47.31 24.96 35.56
CA ASN A 6 -46.73 23.63 35.44
C ASN A 6 -45.49 23.57 34.51
N ILE A 7 -45.46 24.40 33.46
CA ILE A 7 -44.35 24.44 32.50
C ILE A 7 -43.09 25.03 33.15
N LYS A 8 -43.24 26.10 33.94
CA LYS A 8 -42.12 26.74 34.66
C LYS A 8 -41.52 25.79 35.70
N ASP A 9 -42.36 25.06 36.42
CA ASP A 9 -41.91 24.09 37.41
C ASP A 9 -41.19 22.89 36.77
N ASN A 10 -41.66 22.41 35.62
CA ASN A 10 -40.98 21.33 34.89
C ASN A 10 -39.64 21.78 34.31
N VAL A 11 -39.58 22.98 33.72
CA VAL A 11 -38.31 23.54 33.22
C VAL A 11 -37.31 23.73 34.37
N LYS A 12 -37.77 24.22 35.53
CA LYS A 12 -36.92 24.37 36.70
C LYS A 12 -36.41 23.02 37.22
N LYS A 13 -37.27 22.00 37.30
CA LYS A 13 -36.88 20.63 37.66
C LYS A 13 -35.86 20.03 36.70
N THR A 14 -36.01 20.25 35.38
CA THR A 14 -35.04 19.76 34.40
C THR A 14 -33.67 20.42 34.59
N LEU A 15 -33.63 21.73 34.86
CA LEU A 15 -32.38 22.45 35.10
C LEU A 15 -31.71 22.04 36.42
N GLU A 16 -32.49 21.80 37.48
CA GLU A 16 -31.97 21.28 38.76
C GLU A 16 -31.37 19.86 38.62
N VAL A 17 -31.91 19.02 37.72
CA VAL A 17 -31.33 17.70 37.42
C VAL A 17 -29.95 17.84 36.76
N PHE A 18 -29.74 18.85 35.91
CA PHE A 18 -28.41 19.12 35.32
C PHE A 18 -27.39 19.62 36.35
N ASP A 19 -27.82 20.42 37.34
CA ASP A 19 -26.97 20.84 38.46
C ASP A 19 -26.66 19.70 39.44
N THR A 20 -27.50 18.64 39.45
CA THR A 20 -27.31 17.43 40.25
C THR A 20 -26.51 16.35 39.50
N VAL A 21 -26.11 16.58 38.24
CA VAL A 21 -25.17 15.68 37.54
C VAL A 21 -23.78 15.88 38.17
N GLU A 22 -23.55 15.10 39.20
CA GLU A 22 -22.29 15.01 39.93
C GLU A 22 -21.16 14.65 38.96
N VAL A 23 -20.00 15.29 39.15
CA VAL A 23 -18.79 14.99 38.39
C VAL A 23 -18.50 13.50 38.56
N VAL A 24 -18.67 12.74 37.47
CA VAL A 24 -18.36 11.32 37.44
C VAL A 24 -16.87 11.17 37.72
N GLU A 25 -16.53 10.74 38.94
CA GLU A 25 -15.18 10.41 39.33
C GLU A 25 -14.66 9.30 38.41
N THR A 26 -13.77 9.66 37.49
CA THR A 26 -13.06 8.66 36.70
C THR A 26 -12.20 7.83 37.65
N PRO A 27 -12.14 6.50 37.49
CA PRO A 27 -11.28 5.66 38.31
C PRO A 27 -9.83 6.19 38.31
N PRO A 28 -9.12 6.18 39.45
CA PRO A 28 -7.78 6.77 39.57
C PRO A 28 -6.73 6.14 38.63
N PHE A 29 -7.03 4.96 38.10
CA PHE A 29 -6.17 4.22 37.15
C PHE A 29 -6.64 4.31 35.70
N PHE A 30 -7.69 5.09 35.39
CA PHE A 30 -8.26 5.14 34.04
C PHE A 30 -7.24 5.63 33.02
N LYS A 31 -6.55 6.74 33.33
CA LYS A 31 -5.49 7.30 32.48
C LYS A 31 -4.35 6.31 32.25
N ASP A 32 -3.90 5.63 33.30
CA ASP A 32 -2.78 4.69 33.23
C ASP A 32 -3.13 3.47 32.38
N LYS A 33 -4.30 2.86 32.60
CA LYS A 33 -4.76 1.70 31.83
C LYS A 33 -5.03 2.04 30.36
N THR A 34 -5.61 3.21 30.08
CA THR A 34 -5.81 3.66 28.69
C THR A 34 -4.49 3.95 28.00
N MET A 35 -3.52 4.55 28.70
CA MET A 35 -2.20 4.81 28.14
C MET A 35 -1.43 3.52 27.82
N GLN A 36 -1.48 2.54 28.71
CA GLN A 36 -0.90 1.22 28.48
C GLN A 36 -1.54 0.53 27.28
N LEU A 37 -2.88 0.60 27.15
CA LEU A 37 -3.58 0.01 26.01
C LEU A 37 -3.19 0.67 24.67
N LEU A 38 -3.16 2.00 24.62
CA LEU A 38 -2.83 2.78 23.42
C LEU A 38 -1.40 2.56 22.94
N PHE A 39 -0.44 2.34 23.85
CA PHE A 39 0.95 2.11 23.48
C PHE A 39 1.31 0.63 23.30
N ALA A 40 0.66 -0.28 24.02
CA ALA A 40 0.84 -1.72 23.82
C ALA A 40 0.39 -2.18 22.42
N GLU A 41 -0.59 -1.49 21.82
CA GLU A 41 -1.01 -1.72 20.44
C GLU A 41 -0.02 -1.13 19.43
N LYS A 42 0.57 0.03 19.72
CA LYS A 42 1.61 0.66 18.89
C LYS A 42 2.89 -0.17 18.83
N GLU A 43 3.35 -0.75 19.94
CA GLU A 43 4.56 -1.59 19.95
C GLU A 43 4.41 -2.87 19.11
N LYS A 44 3.21 -3.46 19.05
CA LYS A 44 2.94 -4.64 18.23
C LYS A 44 3.03 -4.36 16.72
N THR A 45 2.73 -3.13 16.29
CA THR A 45 2.85 -2.74 14.87
C THR A 45 4.29 -2.52 14.40
N VAL A 46 5.25 -2.40 15.32
CA VAL A 46 6.69 -2.25 15.00
C VAL A 46 7.36 -3.61 14.74
N SER A 47 6.63 -4.73 14.87
CA SER A 47 7.14 -6.09 14.64
C SER A 47 7.27 -6.49 13.16
N VAL A 48 7.24 -5.54 12.22
CA VAL A 48 7.47 -5.83 10.79
C VAL A 48 8.97 -5.86 10.50
N SER A 49 9.64 -6.86 11.09
CA SER A 49 11.04 -7.27 10.80
C SER A 49 11.27 -7.54 9.30
N ILE A 50 10.18 -7.77 8.55
CA ILE A 50 10.17 -8.02 7.11
C ILE A 50 10.81 -6.88 6.29
N TRP A 51 10.73 -5.63 6.76
CA TRP A 51 11.33 -4.46 6.07
C TRP A 51 12.77 -4.16 6.51
N SER A 52 13.23 -4.74 7.62
CA SER A 52 14.62 -4.58 8.08
C SER A 52 15.64 -5.25 7.15
N TRP A 53 15.19 -6.17 6.30
CA TRP A 53 16.04 -6.86 5.33
C TRP A 53 16.41 -5.98 4.13
N PHE A 54 15.72 -4.86 3.91
CA PHE A 54 16.02 -3.94 2.80
C PHE A 54 16.91 -2.78 3.26
N THR A 55 18.07 -3.15 3.83
CA THR A 55 19.10 -2.18 4.23
C THR A 55 19.68 -1.45 3.00
N PRO A 56 20.17 -0.20 3.13
CA PRO A 56 20.58 0.65 1.99
C PRO A 56 21.57 0.00 1.02
N GLN A 57 22.45 -0.87 1.53
CA GLN A 57 23.43 -1.60 0.72
C GLN A 57 22.77 -2.66 -0.19
N LEU A 58 21.71 -3.33 0.28
CA LEU A 58 20.94 -4.28 -0.52
C LEU A 58 20.08 -3.57 -1.58
N GLN A 59 19.67 -2.32 -1.34
CA GLN A 59 18.96 -1.52 -2.35
C GLN A 59 19.84 -1.23 -3.57
N LEU A 60 21.11 -0.89 -3.34
CA LEU A 60 22.07 -0.67 -4.44
C LEU A 60 22.38 -1.98 -5.18
N ALA A 61 22.58 -3.08 -4.44
CA ALA A 61 22.85 -4.39 -5.04
C ALA A 61 21.68 -4.90 -5.88
N THR A 62 20.45 -4.72 -5.41
CA THR A 62 19.24 -5.10 -6.16
C THR A 62 19.05 -4.23 -7.41
N LEU A 63 19.31 -2.92 -7.34
CA LEU A 63 19.31 -2.05 -8.51
C LEU A 63 20.35 -2.49 -9.55
N ALA A 64 21.59 -2.76 -9.11
CA ALA A 64 22.65 -3.25 -9.98
C ALA A 64 22.28 -4.60 -10.62
N CYS A 65 21.67 -5.52 -9.85
CA CYS A 65 21.18 -6.80 -10.34
C CYS A 65 20.12 -6.63 -11.44
N ILE A 66 19.13 -5.76 -11.23
CA ILE A 66 18.08 -5.46 -12.23
C ILE A 66 18.70 -4.91 -13.52
N ILE A 67 19.65 -4.00 -13.41
CA ILE A 67 20.35 -3.44 -14.58
C ILE A 67 21.11 -4.55 -15.32
N PHE A 68 21.83 -5.41 -14.60
CA PHE A 68 22.62 -6.49 -15.18
C PHE A 68 21.74 -7.51 -15.93
N VAL A 69 20.60 -7.89 -15.32
CA VAL A 69 19.64 -8.81 -15.94
C VAL A 69 19.05 -8.20 -17.22
N ASN A 70 18.68 -6.91 -17.20
CA ASN A 70 18.14 -6.24 -18.39
C ASN A 70 19.19 -6.15 -19.52
N VAL A 71 20.43 -5.77 -19.21
CA VAL A 71 21.52 -5.71 -20.20
C VAL A 71 21.80 -7.10 -20.77
N TYR A 72 21.83 -8.13 -19.92
CA TYR A 72 22.01 -9.50 -20.36
C TYR A 72 20.86 -9.98 -21.24
N ALA A 73 19.60 -9.69 -20.87
CA ALA A 73 18.43 -10.03 -21.66
C ALA A 73 18.45 -9.38 -23.05
N VAL A 74 18.79 -8.09 -23.13
CA VAL A 74 18.93 -7.36 -24.41
C VAL A 74 20.06 -7.96 -25.26
N LYS A 75 21.22 -8.26 -24.66
CA LYS A 75 22.30 -8.94 -25.38
C LYS A 75 21.88 -10.32 -25.87
N GLN A 76 21.21 -11.10 -25.02
CA GLN A 76 20.78 -12.44 -25.35
C GLN A 76 19.72 -12.43 -26.45
N ILE A 77 18.80 -11.46 -26.48
CA ILE A 77 17.84 -11.31 -27.58
C ILE A 77 18.58 -10.99 -28.88
N ASN A 78 19.50 -10.02 -28.87
CA ASN A 78 20.27 -9.64 -30.05
C ASN A 78 21.24 -10.74 -30.53
N SER A 79 21.77 -11.57 -29.62
CA SER A 79 22.62 -12.71 -29.96
C SER A 79 21.85 -14.01 -30.17
N SER A 80 20.57 -14.04 -29.79
CA SER A 80 19.76 -15.23 -29.96
C SER A 80 19.68 -15.49 -31.45
N LYS A 81 19.78 -16.76 -31.83
CA LYS A 81 19.64 -17.21 -33.20
C LYS A 81 18.24 -16.96 -33.78
N TYR A 82 17.42 -16.10 -33.16
CA TYR A 82 16.06 -15.76 -33.56
C TYR A 82 15.97 -15.54 -35.08
N GLU A 83 16.82 -14.68 -35.63
CA GLU A 83 16.91 -14.43 -37.07
C GLU A 83 17.24 -15.68 -37.89
N ALA A 84 18.18 -16.51 -37.42
CA ALA A 84 18.53 -17.77 -38.09
C ALA A 84 17.40 -18.81 -38.00
N SER A 85 16.68 -18.88 -36.88
CA SER A 85 15.50 -19.74 -36.72
C SER A 85 14.30 -19.27 -37.54
N ILE A 86 14.10 -17.96 -37.67
CA ILE A 86 13.05 -17.38 -38.54
C ILE A 86 13.39 -17.64 -40.00
N THR A 87 14.65 -17.48 -40.40
CA THR A 87 15.12 -17.76 -41.77
C THR A 87 14.98 -19.24 -42.11
N SER A 88 15.33 -20.14 -41.18
CA SER A 88 15.15 -21.59 -41.36
C SER A 88 13.68 -21.97 -41.45
N PHE A 89 12.83 -21.42 -40.57
CA PHE A 89 11.39 -21.65 -40.59
C PHE A 89 10.76 -21.16 -41.90
N ALA A 90 11.12 -19.95 -42.34
CA ALA A 90 10.62 -19.39 -43.60
C ALA A 90 11.06 -20.26 -44.79
N SER A 91 12.32 -20.72 -44.81
CA SER A 91 12.84 -21.64 -45.81
C SER A 91 12.13 -23.00 -45.82
N ASP A 92 11.85 -23.58 -44.65
CA ASP A 92 11.17 -24.88 -44.52
C ASP A 92 9.72 -24.83 -45.02
N TYR A 93 9.08 -23.66 -44.92
CA TYR A 93 7.73 -23.41 -45.45
C TYR A 93 7.74 -22.80 -46.87
N GLY A 94 8.90 -22.69 -47.51
CA GLY A 94 9.02 -22.11 -48.86
C GLY A 94 8.70 -20.61 -48.94
N ILE A 95 8.68 -19.91 -47.80
CA ILE A 95 8.58 -18.46 -47.70
C ILE A 95 9.99 -17.91 -47.91
N THR A 96 10.49 -18.00 -49.13
CA THR A 96 11.73 -17.34 -49.51
C THR A 96 11.44 -15.85 -49.58
N ALA A 97 12.13 -15.04 -48.78
CA ALA A 97 12.20 -13.61 -49.01
C ALA A 97 13.08 -13.39 -50.25
N ASP A 98 12.57 -13.76 -51.42
CA ASP A 98 13.09 -13.21 -52.65
C ASP A 98 12.92 -11.71 -52.51
N GLN A 99 14.03 -11.00 -52.31
CA GLN A 99 14.08 -9.58 -52.60
C GLN A 99 13.71 -9.49 -54.08
N GLU A 100 12.42 -9.27 -54.35
CA GLU A 100 11.99 -8.76 -55.63
C GLU A 100 12.82 -7.51 -55.85
N SER A 101 13.86 -7.67 -56.67
CA SER A 101 14.65 -6.59 -57.20
C SER A 101 13.62 -5.70 -57.87
N SER A 102 13.49 -4.48 -57.32
CA SER A 102 12.56 -3.46 -57.76
C SER A 102 12.38 -3.51 -59.27
N ILE A 103 11.16 -3.82 -59.72
CA ILE A 103 10.80 -3.87 -61.15
C ILE A 103 10.78 -2.45 -61.74
N LEU A 104 10.98 -1.42 -60.91
CA LEU A 104 11.20 -0.05 -61.32
C LEU A 104 12.58 0.39 -60.84
N ASN A 105 13.48 0.49 -61.81
CA ASN A 105 14.75 1.22 -61.83
C ASN A 105 15.03 2.12 -60.62
#